data_AF-A0A7C5IXL7-F1
#
_entry.id   AF-A0A7C5IXL7-F1
#
_cell.length_a   1.000
_cell.length_b   1.000
_cell.length_c   1.000
_cell.angle_alpha   90.00
_cell.angle_beta   90.00
_cell.angle_gamma   90.00
#
_symmetry.space_group_name_H-M   'P 1'
#
loop_
_entity.id
_entity.type
_entity.pdbx_description
1 polymer ?
#
loop_
_entity_poly.entity_id
_entity_poly.type
_entity_poly.pdbx_seq_one_letter_code
_entity_poly.pdbx_strand_id
1 'polypeptide(L)'
;GFGDAPSSRGGLARVAGWIPAAELENLRHALDQALSNPVFLEARPPRREEYSQVPSNLRHGSWLQPFAALVRNYGIPRYRELDPTWFLAVSFSILFGMMFGDLGHSLLIALGGWLLGYRLPLARPLLVAAGISSMLFGLLYGSLFGYEGLIPALWLSPLEDPVRMLKVAFAWGVFFILLATLFRIRNDLAEGDWQSALFDGHGLAGLTLYLALLTAGWQWSSGGSLTRWHLASLALPLAAILIWKWRRLEAPLGERLLVVAIEGFETFMNYVSNTLSFLRVAAFGLNHVALALAVFALAETMQTTGHWITVILGNLFIVLMEGAIVVIQVLRLEYYEGFSRFFRGDGRPFQPLRLTLDGGRP
;
A
#
# COMPACT_ATOMS: atom_id res chain seq x y z
N GLY A 1 -16.15 -22.82 0.06
CA GLY A 1 -16.79 -22.73 -1.28
C GLY A 1 -16.58 -24.02 -2.04
N PHE A 2 -17.58 -24.51 -2.76
CA PHE A 2 -17.43 -25.73 -3.57
C PHE A 2 -16.56 -25.47 -4.80
N GLY A 3 -15.66 -26.39 -5.10
CA GLY A 3 -14.82 -26.37 -6.31
C GLY A 3 -15.51 -27.04 -7.50
N ASP A 4 -16.38 -28.02 -7.24
CA ASP A 4 -17.12 -28.78 -8.24
C ASP A 4 -18.60 -28.92 -7.83
N ALA A 5 -19.48 -28.99 -8.83
CA ALA A 5 -20.91 -29.29 -8.63
C ALA A 5 -21.10 -30.67 -7.99
N PRO A 6 -22.09 -30.84 -7.09
CA PRO A 6 -22.35 -32.14 -6.47
C PRO A 6 -22.66 -33.17 -7.57
N SER A 7 -21.77 -34.15 -7.73
CA SER A 7 -21.98 -35.26 -8.66
C SER A 7 -22.52 -36.45 -7.88
N SER A 8 -23.68 -36.95 -8.29
CA SER A 8 -24.24 -38.19 -7.78
C SER A 8 -23.98 -39.31 -8.80
N ARG A 9 -23.47 -40.44 -8.31
CA ARG A 9 -23.44 -41.71 -9.05
C ARG A 9 -24.06 -42.76 -8.13
N GLY A 10 -25.32 -43.10 -8.37
CA GLY A 10 -26.10 -44.00 -7.50
C GLY A 10 -26.48 -43.34 -6.17
N GLY A 11 -26.41 -44.10 -5.06
CA GLY A 11 -26.71 -43.62 -3.70
C GLY A 11 -25.59 -42.80 -3.02
N LEU A 12 -24.50 -42.50 -3.74
CA LEU A 12 -23.36 -41.75 -3.23
C LEU A 12 -23.35 -40.33 -3.83
N ALA A 13 -23.33 -39.33 -2.97
CA ALA A 13 -23.15 -37.93 -3.32
C ALA A 13 -21.73 -37.49 -2.98
N ARG A 14 -20.99 -36.95 -3.95
CA ARG A 14 -19.66 -36.38 -3.72
C ARG A 14 -19.75 -34.86 -3.72
N VAL A 15 -19.17 -34.27 -2.69
CA VAL A 15 -19.10 -32.82 -2.51
C VAL A 15 -17.65 -32.42 -2.27
N ALA A 16 -17.13 -31.47 -3.05
CA ALA A 16 -15.74 -31.02 -2.97
C ALA A 16 -15.68 -29.50 -2.79
N GLY A 17 -14.91 -29.03 -1.81
CA GLY A 17 -14.78 -27.61 -1.54
C GLY A 17 -13.61 -27.25 -0.64
N TRP A 18 -13.39 -25.94 -0.53
CA TRP A 18 -12.31 -25.36 0.28
C TRP A 18 -12.83 -24.99 1.67
N ILE A 19 -12.05 -25.39 2.68
CA ILE A 19 -12.25 -25.06 4.10
C ILE A 19 -10.93 -24.57 4.71
N PRO A 20 -10.94 -23.58 5.63
CA PRO A 20 -9.76 -23.24 6.42
C PRO A 20 -9.30 -24.45 7.24
N ALA A 21 -7.99 -24.73 7.27
CA ALA A 21 -7.44 -25.89 7.98
C ALA A 21 -7.84 -25.92 9.48
N ALA A 22 -7.95 -24.75 10.12
CA ALA A 22 -8.37 -24.62 11.51
C ALA A 22 -9.85 -24.99 11.78
N GLU A 23 -10.70 -25.03 10.76
CA GLU A 23 -12.12 -25.39 10.89
C GLU A 23 -12.41 -26.84 10.49
N LEU A 24 -11.39 -27.58 10.06
CA LEU A 24 -11.55 -28.95 9.58
C LEU A 24 -12.08 -29.90 10.68
N GLU A 25 -11.56 -29.78 11.90
CA GLU A 25 -12.00 -30.60 13.04
C GLU A 25 -13.44 -30.26 13.44
N ASN A 26 -13.79 -28.97 13.48
CA ASN A 26 -15.14 -28.52 13.77
C ASN A 26 -16.15 -29.04 12.74
N LEU A 27 -15.79 -29.02 11.44
CA LEU A 27 -16.61 -29.59 10.39
C LEU A 27 -16.81 -31.10 10.58
N ARG A 28 -15.74 -31.84 10.91
CA ARG A 28 -15.81 -33.28 11.14
C ARG A 28 -16.77 -33.60 12.28
N HIS A 29 -16.65 -32.93 13.42
CA HIS A 29 -17.57 -33.10 14.54
C HIS A 29 -19.03 -32.74 14.20
N ALA A 30 -19.24 -31.64 13.46
CA ALA A 30 -20.58 -31.25 13.04
C ALA A 30 -21.22 -32.26 12.08
N LEU A 31 -20.44 -32.85 11.17
CA LEU A 31 -20.93 -33.89 10.25
C LEU A 31 -21.26 -35.19 10.98
N ASP A 32 -20.40 -35.63 11.90
CA ASP A 32 -20.62 -36.85 12.70
C ASP A 32 -21.86 -36.74 13.60
N GLN A 33 -22.21 -35.53 14.06
CA GLN A 33 -23.42 -35.28 14.86
C GLN A 33 -24.68 -35.16 14.01
N ALA A 34 -24.59 -34.51 12.84
CA ALA A 34 -25.75 -34.21 12.01
C ALA A 34 -26.19 -35.37 11.11
N LEU A 35 -25.27 -36.27 10.75
CA LEU A 35 -25.54 -37.35 9.80
C LEU A 35 -25.40 -38.71 10.49
N SER A 36 -26.49 -39.48 10.48
CA SER A 36 -26.51 -40.84 11.00
C SER A 36 -25.81 -41.87 10.09
N ASN A 37 -25.47 -41.47 8.85
CA ASN A 37 -24.84 -42.32 7.85
C ASN A 37 -23.31 -42.16 7.88
N PRO A 38 -22.53 -43.19 7.50
CA PRO A 38 -21.07 -43.10 7.48
C PRO A 38 -20.61 -42.07 6.43
N VAL A 39 -19.99 -40.99 6.89
CA VAL A 39 -19.38 -39.95 6.05
C VAL A 39 -17.89 -40.23 5.92
N PHE A 40 -17.41 -40.38 4.68
CA PHE A 40 -15.98 -40.46 4.40
C PHE A 40 -15.45 -39.06 4.03
N LEU A 41 -14.63 -38.48 4.90
CA LEU A 41 -14.02 -37.17 4.69
C LEU A 41 -12.52 -37.33 4.40
N GLU A 42 -12.11 -36.96 3.21
CA GLU A 42 -10.70 -36.91 2.80
C GLU A 42 -10.26 -35.45 2.66
N ALA A 43 -9.26 -35.04 3.45
CA ALA A 43 -8.70 -33.70 3.40
C ALA A 43 -7.24 -33.76 2.94
N ARG A 44 -6.88 -32.88 2.01
CA ARG A 44 -5.51 -32.73 1.52
C ARG A 44 -5.12 -31.26 1.36
N PRO A 45 -3.83 -30.91 1.51
CA PRO A 45 -3.37 -29.58 1.15
C PRO A 45 -3.49 -29.34 -0.37
N PRO A 46 -3.70 -28.08 -0.81
CA PRO A 46 -3.76 -27.73 -2.22
C PRO A 46 -2.41 -27.98 -2.92
N ARG A 47 -2.47 -28.47 -4.17
CA ARG A 47 -1.30 -28.59 -5.05
C ARG A 47 -0.97 -27.23 -5.67
N ARG A 48 0.26 -27.05 -6.18
CA ARG A 48 0.71 -25.78 -6.79
C ARG A 48 -0.18 -25.34 -7.96
N GLU A 49 -0.63 -26.28 -8.78
CA GLU A 49 -1.53 -26.03 -9.91
C GLU A 49 -2.91 -25.51 -9.49
N GLU A 50 -3.31 -25.80 -8.25
CA GLU A 50 -4.62 -25.43 -7.70
C GLU A 50 -4.59 -24.09 -6.96
N TYR A 51 -3.41 -23.49 -6.74
CA TYR A 51 -3.26 -22.25 -5.96
C TYR A 51 -4.09 -21.09 -6.51
N SER A 52 -4.30 -21.02 -7.82
CA SER A 52 -5.16 -20.02 -8.46
C SER A 52 -6.65 -20.19 -8.13
N GLN A 53 -7.06 -21.40 -7.72
CA GLN A 53 -8.44 -21.73 -7.39
C GLN A 53 -8.72 -21.67 -5.88
N VAL A 54 -7.67 -21.70 -5.06
CA VAL A 54 -7.79 -21.63 -3.60
C VAL A 54 -8.30 -20.23 -3.20
N PRO A 55 -9.43 -20.14 -2.50
CA PRO A 55 -9.94 -18.88 -2.01
C PRO A 55 -9.13 -18.33 -0.82
N SER A 56 -8.90 -17.03 -0.81
CA SER A 56 -8.21 -16.31 0.25
C SER A 56 -9.18 -15.90 1.35
N ASN A 57 -8.88 -16.34 2.57
CA ASN A 57 -9.63 -16.01 3.78
C ASN A 57 -8.85 -14.99 4.62
N LEU A 58 -9.18 -13.71 4.44
CA LEU A 58 -8.56 -12.60 5.18
C LEU A 58 -9.36 -12.32 6.45
N ARG A 59 -8.79 -12.65 7.61
CA ARG A 59 -9.36 -12.32 8.94
C ARG A 59 -8.56 -11.19 9.55
N HIS A 60 -9.21 -10.08 9.85
CA HIS A 60 -8.53 -8.89 10.40
C HIS A 60 -9.26 -8.38 11.63
N GLY A 61 -8.48 -7.85 12.58
CA GLY A 61 -9.03 -7.15 13.75
C GLY A 61 -9.79 -5.88 13.33
N SER A 62 -10.68 -5.39 14.20
CA SER A 62 -11.55 -4.23 13.95
C SER A 62 -10.79 -2.97 13.51
N TRP A 63 -9.56 -2.79 13.98
CA TRP A 63 -8.70 -1.65 13.62
C TRP A 63 -8.19 -1.71 12.17
N LEU A 64 -7.93 -2.91 11.63
CA LEU A 64 -7.43 -3.09 10.26
C LEU A 64 -8.52 -3.20 9.20
N GLN A 65 -9.79 -3.34 9.60
CA GLN A 65 -10.94 -3.47 8.68
C GLN A 65 -11.03 -2.36 7.60
N PRO A 66 -10.85 -1.05 7.88
CA PRO A 66 -10.80 -0.03 6.83
C PRO A 66 -9.73 -0.28 5.78
N PHE A 67 -8.51 -0.56 6.25
CA PHE A 67 -7.37 -0.79 5.38
C PHE A 67 -7.58 -2.06 4.55
N ALA A 68 -8.18 -3.10 5.14
CA ALA A 68 -8.61 -4.31 4.44
C ALA A 68 -9.61 -4.00 3.31
N ALA A 69 -10.56 -3.10 3.58
CA ALA A 69 -11.55 -2.69 2.60
C ALA A 69 -10.90 -1.91 1.45
N LEU A 70 -9.93 -1.03 1.76
CA LEU A 70 -9.13 -0.33 0.75
C LEU A 70 -8.34 -1.30 -0.14
N VAL A 71 -7.64 -2.27 0.47
CA VAL A 71 -6.96 -3.35 -0.25
C VAL A 71 -7.93 -4.12 -1.14
N ARG A 72 -9.09 -4.55 -0.60
CA ARG A 72 -10.10 -5.30 -1.34
C ARG A 72 -10.68 -4.54 -2.52
N ASN A 73 -10.77 -3.22 -2.44
CA ASN A 73 -11.21 -2.38 -3.56
C ASN A 73 -10.18 -2.34 -4.69
N TYR A 74 -8.89 -2.53 -4.38
CA TYR A 74 -7.84 -2.67 -5.38
C TYR A 74 -7.80 -4.11 -5.94
N GLY A 75 -7.88 -5.11 -5.08
CA GLY A 75 -7.92 -6.52 -5.47
C GLY A 75 -7.87 -7.47 -4.28
N ILE A 76 -7.96 -8.77 -4.55
CA ILE A 76 -7.91 -9.81 -3.51
C ILE A 76 -6.57 -10.53 -3.60
N PRO A 77 -5.81 -10.69 -2.51
CA PRO A 77 -4.54 -11.43 -2.53
C PRO A 77 -4.75 -12.87 -2.98
N ARG A 78 -3.79 -13.41 -3.72
CA ARG A 78 -3.72 -14.84 -4.04
C ARG A 78 -3.38 -15.67 -2.82
N TYR A 79 -3.61 -16.99 -2.93
CA TYR A 79 -3.17 -17.93 -1.91
C TYR A 79 -1.65 -17.89 -1.75
N ARG A 80 -1.17 -17.70 -0.51
CA ARG A 80 0.25 -17.51 -0.10
C ARG A 80 0.89 -16.19 -0.51
N GLU A 81 0.15 -15.28 -1.13
CA GLU A 81 0.61 -13.90 -1.32
C GLU A 81 0.62 -13.16 0.02
N LEU A 82 1.58 -12.26 0.21
CA LEU A 82 1.65 -11.41 1.40
C LEU A 82 0.44 -10.46 1.43
N ASP A 83 -0.24 -10.43 2.57
CA ASP A 83 -1.34 -9.50 2.82
C ASP A 83 -0.81 -8.06 2.98
N PRO A 84 -1.13 -7.14 2.06
CA PRO A 84 -0.64 -5.77 2.11
C PRO A 84 -1.29 -4.92 3.21
N THR A 85 -2.33 -5.41 3.89
CA THR A 85 -3.18 -4.59 4.75
C THR A 85 -2.42 -3.91 5.89
N TRP A 86 -1.52 -4.64 6.55
CA TRP A 86 -0.74 -4.07 7.65
C TRP A 86 0.30 -3.07 7.15
N PHE A 87 0.93 -3.37 6.00
CA PHE A 87 1.84 -2.45 5.34
C PHE A 87 1.13 -1.14 5.00
N LEU A 88 -0.01 -1.24 4.30
CA LEU A 88 -0.85 -0.09 3.95
C LEU A 88 -1.22 0.72 5.19
N ALA A 89 -1.63 0.08 6.29
CA ALA A 89 -2.05 0.79 7.49
C ALA A 89 -0.93 1.67 8.08
N VAL A 90 0.29 1.13 8.14
CA VAL A 90 1.45 1.84 8.69
C VAL A 90 1.93 2.91 7.72
N SER A 91 2.14 2.57 6.45
CA SER A 91 2.68 3.49 5.46
C SER A 91 1.70 4.61 5.13
N PHE A 92 0.40 4.32 5.03
CA PHE A 92 -0.64 5.34 4.88
C PHE A 92 -0.62 6.33 6.05
N SER A 93 -0.55 5.83 7.29
CA SER A 93 -0.55 6.70 8.47
C SER A 93 0.66 7.63 8.47
N ILE A 94 1.84 7.13 8.14
CA ILE A 94 3.09 7.92 8.09
C ILE A 94 3.04 8.95 6.96
N LEU A 95 2.68 8.53 5.74
CA LEU A 95 2.59 9.41 4.58
C LEU A 95 1.55 10.53 4.79
N PHE A 96 0.39 10.18 5.34
CA PHE A 96 -0.64 11.17 5.68
C PHE A 96 -0.10 12.19 6.68
N GLY A 97 0.57 11.71 7.74
CA GLY A 97 1.14 12.60 8.76
C GLY A 97 2.21 13.53 8.21
N MET A 98 3.09 13.03 7.33
CA MET A 98 4.14 13.83 6.70
C MET A 98 3.58 14.93 5.77
N MET A 99 2.44 14.67 5.12
CA MET A 99 1.80 15.57 4.16
C MET A 99 0.87 16.61 4.80
N PHE A 100 0.17 16.26 5.87
CA PHE A 100 -0.80 17.15 6.52
C PHE A 100 -0.22 17.87 7.73
N GLY A 101 0.54 17.17 8.59
CA GLY A 101 1.52 17.77 9.50
C GLY A 101 1.12 18.97 10.36
N ASP A 102 -0.11 19.07 10.89
CA ASP A 102 -0.50 20.16 11.80
C ASP A 102 -1.14 19.64 13.08
N LEU A 103 -0.68 20.10 14.25
CA LEU A 103 -1.18 19.59 15.54
C LEU A 103 -2.66 19.91 15.78
N GLY A 104 -3.08 21.12 15.46
CA GLY A 104 -4.44 21.62 15.72
C GLY A 104 -5.47 21.00 14.78
N HIS A 105 -5.21 21.05 13.48
CA HIS A 105 -6.07 20.42 12.48
C HIS A 105 -6.14 18.91 12.65
N SER A 106 -5.02 18.25 12.97
CA SER A 106 -5.00 16.79 13.15
C SER A 106 -5.77 16.34 14.39
N LEU A 107 -5.79 17.14 15.45
CA LEU A 107 -6.65 16.89 16.61
C LEU A 107 -8.14 16.97 16.22
N LEU A 108 -8.52 17.94 15.38
CA LEU A 108 -9.88 18.03 14.84
C LEU A 108 -10.23 16.81 13.98
N ILE A 109 -9.32 16.34 13.14
CA ILE A 109 -9.52 15.14 12.32
C ILE A 109 -9.65 13.89 13.21
N ALA A 110 -8.81 13.73 14.23
CA ALA A 110 -8.86 12.61 15.15
C ALA A 110 -10.17 12.59 15.95
N LEU A 111 -10.58 13.74 16.50
CA LEU A 111 -11.82 13.88 17.26
C LEU A 111 -13.05 13.72 16.35
N GLY A 112 -13.02 14.32 15.16
CA GLY A 112 -14.04 14.18 14.13
C GLY A 112 -14.19 12.72 13.70
N GLY A 113 -13.10 12.00 13.46
CA GLY A 113 -13.10 10.58 13.14
C GLY A 113 -13.64 9.70 14.28
N TRP A 114 -13.36 10.05 15.53
CA TRP A 114 -13.91 9.36 16.69
C TRP A 114 -15.43 9.57 16.82
N LEU A 115 -15.92 10.80 16.58
CA LEU A 115 -17.34 11.16 16.68
C LEU A 115 -18.16 10.69 15.46
N LEU A 116 -17.67 10.84 14.23
CA LEU A 116 -18.32 10.30 13.03
C LEU A 116 -18.28 8.77 13.00
N GLY A 117 -17.35 8.17 13.73
CA GLY A 117 -17.21 6.72 13.85
C GLY A 117 -18.42 5.99 14.42
N TYR A 118 -19.36 6.72 15.05
CA TYR A 118 -20.66 6.17 15.45
C TYR A 118 -21.60 5.93 14.26
N ARG A 119 -21.45 6.67 13.14
CA ARG A 119 -22.26 6.50 11.92
C ARG A 119 -21.53 5.74 10.82
N LEU A 120 -20.20 5.85 10.75
CA LEU A 120 -19.36 5.18 9.75
C LEU A 120 -18.30 4.32 10.44
N PRO A 121 -18.67 3.12 10.95
CA PRO A 121 -17.76 2.28 11.74
C PRO A 121 -16.52 1.83 10.95
N LEU A 122 -16.63 1.74 9.62
CA LEU A 122 -15.53 1.40 8.73
C LEU A 122 -14.47 2.51 8.65
N ALA A 123 -14.85 3.78 8.63
CA ALA A 123 -13.92 4.89 8.43
C ALA A 123 -13.21 5.35 9.73
N ARG A 124 -13.78 5.00 10.88
CA ARG A 124 -13.27 5.42 12.20
C ARG A 124 -11.78 5.08 12.42
N PRO A 125 -11.31 3.83 12.25
CA PRO A 125 -9.92 3.49 12.55
C PRO A 125 -8.94 4.22 11.62
N LEU A 126 -9.33 4.40 10.35
CA LEU A 126 -8.54 5.11 9.35
C LEU A 126 -8.31 6.57 9.73
N LEU A 127 -9.39 7.30 10.04
CA LEU A 127 -9.32 8.72 10.40
C LEU A 127 -8.60 8.93 11.73
N VAL A 128 -8.82 8.06 12.71
CA VAL A 128 -8.14 8.14 14.01
C VAL A 128 -6.63 7.86 13.86
N ALA A 129 -6.24 6.81 13.10
CA ALA A 129 -4.83 6.52 12.86
C ALA A 129 -4.13 7.65 12.09
N ALA A 130 -4.78 8.17 11.05
CA ALA A 130 -4.30 9.31 10.28
C ALA A 130 -4.15 10.57 11.14
N GLY A 131 -5.16 10.88 11.95
CA GLY A 131 -5.16 12.02 12.87
C GLY A 131 -4.07 11.92 13.93
N ILE A 132 -3.88 10.76 14.55
CA ILE A 132 -2.81 10.55 15.56
C ILE A 132 -1.42 10.70 14.93
N SER A 133 -1.20 10.09 13.77
CA SER A 133 0.08 10.19 13.07
C SER A 133 0.37 11.64 12.67
N SER A 134 -0.62 12.32 12.10
CA SER A 134 -0.49 13.71 11.70
C SER A 134 -0.32 14.67 12.89
N MET A 135 -0.92 14.36 14.04
CA MET A 135 -0.67 15.07 15.29
C MET A 135 0.80 14.95 15.73
N LEU A 136 1.39 13.75 15.59
CA LEU A 136 2.80 13.52 15.88
C LEU A 136 3.72 14.28 14.93
N PHE A 137 3.45 14.27 13.62
CA PHE A 137 4.22 15.07 12.66
C PHE A 137 4.01 16.58 12.83
N GLY A 138 2.81 17.02 13.21
CA GLY A 138 2.56 18.43 13.55
C GLY A 138 3.36 18.92 14.75
N LEU A 139 3.56 18.07 15.76
CA LEU A 139 4.48 18.36 16.88
C LEU A 139 5.94 18.45 16.42
N LEU A 140 6.35 17.57 15.49
CA LEU A 140 7.71 17.57 14.95
C LEU A 140 7.98 18.81 14.08
N TYR A 141 6.96 19.29 13.37
CA TYR A 141 7.03 20.53 12.59
C TYR A 141 6.88 21.79 13.43
N GLY A 142 6.26 21.69 14.61
CA GLY A 142 5.98 22.84 15.47
C GLY A 142 4.81 23.70 14.99
N SER A 143 3.91 23.13 14.18
CA SER A 143 2.72 23.83 13.66
C SER A 143 1.50 23.55 14.55
N LEU A 144 0.90 24.61 15.09
CA LEU A 144 -0.37 24.57 15.82
C LEU A 144 -1.41 25.43 15.08
N PHE A 145 -2.40 24.81 14.43
CA PHE A 145 -3.42 25.53 13.65
C PHE A 145 -2.80 26.46 12.59
N GLY A 146 -1.64 26.10 12.02
CA GLY A 146 -0.88 26.93 11.09
C GLY A 146 -0.12 28.10 11.71
N TYR A 147 -0.10 28.25 13.04
CA TYR A 147 0.82 29.15 13.72
C TYR A 147 2.17 28.47 13.92
N GLU A 148 3.19 28.98 13.23
CA GLU A 148 4.60 28.64 13.47
C GLU A 148 5.16 29.60 14.54
N GLY A 149 5.55 29.09 15.72
CA GLY A 149 6.24 29.89 16.75
C GLY A 149 5.72 29.81 18.19
N LEU A 150 4.58 29.15 18.45
CA LEU A 150 4.10 28.92 19.83
C LEU A 150 4.81 27.73 20.52
N ILE A 151 5.30 26.78 19.73
CA ILE A 151 6.06 25.61 20.17
C ILE A 151 7.36 25.61 19.35
N PRO A 152 8.55 25.47 19.97
CA PRO A 152 9.78 25.33 19.21
C PRO A 152 9.70 24.08 18.33
N ALA A 153 9.91 24.21 17.02
CA ALA A 153 9.97 23.08 16.11
C ALA A 153 11.05 22.10 16.59
N LEU A 154 10.63 20.92 17.02
CA LEU A 154 11.54 19.91 17.59
C LEU A 154 12.37 19.19 16.53
N TRP A 155 12.00 19.26 15.23
CA TRP A 155 12.71 18.54 14.19
C TRP A 155 12.85 19.24 12.83
N LEU A 156 11.76 19.70 12.21
CA LEU A 156 11.78 20.20 10.84
C LEU A 156 10.68 21.24 10.61
N SER A 157 11.04 22.51 10.50
CA SER A 157 10.17 23.57 9.98
C SER A 157 10.10 23.43 8.45
N PRO A 158 8.93 23.07 7.87
CA PRO A 158 8.80 22.83 6.43
C PRO A 158 9.23 24.02 5.57
N LEU A 159 9.02 25.25 6.07
CA LEU A 159 9.30 26.49 5.34
C LEU A 159 10.74 27.02 5.49
N GLU A 160 11.43 26.74 6.60
CA GLU A 160 12.81 27.22 6.77
C GLU A 160 13.80 26.40 5.92
N ASP A 161 13.54 25.10 5.76
CA ASP A 161 14.37 24.19 4.97
C ASP A 161 13.55 23.28 4.01
N PRO A 162 12.92 23.82 2.94
CA PRO A 162 12.14 23.03 1.99
C PRO A 162 12.96 21.88 1.35
N VAL A 163 14.25 22.10 1.16
CA VAL A 163 15.20 21.10 0.62
C VAL A 163 15.38 19.92 1.58
N ARG A 164 15.37 20.14 2.90
CA ARG A 164 15.46 19.03 3.86
C ARG A 164 14.19 18.21 3.85
N MET A 165 13.02 18.84 3.75
CA MET A 165 11.76 18.09 3.63
C MET A 165 11.72 17.27 2.34
N LEU A 166 12.20 17.82 1.22
CA LEU A 166 12.35 17.09 -0.04
C LEU A 166 13.27 15.86 0.11
N LYS A 167 14.40 16.00 0.82
CA LYS A 167 15.33 14.89 1.11
C LYS A 167 14.68 13.82 1.99
N VAL A 168 13.91 14.20 3.01
CA VAL A 168 13.19 13.24 3.88
C VAL A 168 12.11 12.49 3.09
N ALA A 169 11.31 13.20 2.31
CA ALA A 169 10.29 12.57 1.45
C ALA A 169 10.92 11.63 0.41
N PHE A 170 12.03 12.03 -0.20
CA PHE A 170 12.80 11.18 -1.11
C PHE A 170 13.34 9.93 -0.39
N ALA A 171 13.95 10.08 0.79
CA ALA A 171 14.47 8.97 1.58
C ALA A 171 13.37 7.99 2.00
N TRP A 172 12.20 8.51 2.38
CA TRP A 172 11.03 7.69 2.66
C TRP A 172 10.55 6.93 1.42
N GLY A 173 10.49 7.60 0.26
CA GLY A 173 10.16 6.96 -1.02
C GLY A 173 11.12 5.82 -1.38
N VAL A 174 12.42 6.04 -1.19
CA VAL A 174 13.45 5.00 -1.36
C VAL A 174 13.19 3.82 -0.44
N PHE A 175 12.98 4.07 0.85
CA PHE A 175 12.67 3.04 1.84
C PHE A 175 11.41 2.25 1.47
N PHE A 176 10.36 2.95 1.07
CA PHE A 176 9.08 2.36 0.66
C PHE A 176 9.24 1.46 -0.57
N ILE A 177 9.95 1.92 -1.61
CA ILE A 177 10.20 1.13 -2.83
C ILE A 177 11.06 -0.10 -2.52
N LEU A 178 12.08 0.03 -1.67
CA LEU A 178 12.90 -1.11 -1.24
C LEU A 178 12.05 -2.17 -0.53
N LEU A 179 11.17 -1.74 0.37
CA LEU A 179 10.30 -2.64 1.12
C LEU A 179 9.28 -3.33 0.19
N ALA A 180 8.68 -2.59 -0.75
CA ALA A 180 7.77 -3.14 -1.76
C ALA A 180 8.47 -4.20 -2.64
N THR A 181 9.69 -3.92 -3.10
CA THR A 181 10.49 -4.88 -3.87
C THR A 181 10.83 -6.13 -3.04
N LEU A 182 11.13 -5.97 -1.74
CA LEU A 182 11.38 -7.11 -0.85
C LEU A 182 10.13 -7.99 -0.67
N PHE A 183 8.94 -7.39 -0.57
CA PHE A 183 7.69 -8.14 -0.52
C PHE A 183 7.43 -8.91 -1.81
N ARG A 184 7.74 -8.34 -2.97
CA ARG A 184 7.64 -9.05 -4.25
C ARG A 184 8.55 -10.28 -4.27
N ILE A 185 9.82 -10.12 -3.90
CA ILE A 185 10.79 -11.24 -3.85
C ILE A 185 10.28 -12.35 -2.93
N ARG A 186 9.70 -12.00 -1.78
CA ARG A 186 9.09 -12.97 -0.86
C ARG A 186 7.88 -13.67 -1.48
N ASN A 187 7.02 -12.95 -2.21
CA ASN A 187 5.84 -13.52 -2.86
C ASN A 187 6.25 -14.51 -3.96
N ASP A 188 7.19 -14.14 -4.83
CA ASP A 188 7.68 -15.03 -5.90
C ASP A 188 8.37 -16.28 -5.33
N LEU A 189 9.10 -16.13 -4.23
CA LEU A 189 9.70 -17.24 -3.48
C LEU A 189 8.65 -18.18 -2.87
N ALA A 190 7.56 -17.63 -2.35
CA ALA A 190 6.46 -18.40 -1.77
C ALA A 190 5.66 -19.19 -2.82
N GLU A 191 5.54 -18.66 -4.04
CA GLU A 191 4.98 -19.37 -5.20
C GLU A 191 5.93 -20.43 -5.75
N GLY A 192 7.24 -20.31 -5.48
CA GLY A 192 8.27 -21.26 -5.88
C GLY A 192 8.87 -20.99 -7.27
N ASP A 193 8.68 -19.79 -7.82
CA ASP A 193 9.30 -19.35 -9.07
C ASP A 193 10.64 -18.64 -8.80
N TRP A 194 11.66 -19.46 -8.51
CA TRP A 194 13.01 -18.98 -8.20
C TRP A 194 13.69 -18.23 -9.34
N GLN A 195 13.32 -18.52 -10.59
CA GLN A 195 13.93 -17.87 -11.76
C GLN A 195 13.41 -16.45 -11.93
N SER A 196 12.10 -16.25 -11.78
CA SER A 196 11.52 -14.90 -11.80
C SER A 196 11.96 -14.10 -10.56
N ALA A 197 12.03 -14.71 -9.37
CA ALA A 197 12.49 -14.01 -8.16
C ALA A 197 13.93 -13.44 -8.28
N LEU A 198 14.82 -14.11 -9.02
CA LEU A 198 16.22 -13.72 -9.13
C LEU A 198 16.47 -12.73 -10.29
N PHE A 199 15.89 -12.98 -11.47
CA PHE A 199 16.25 -12.29 -12.71
C PHE A 199 15.19 -11.32 -13.25
N ASP A 200 14.00 -11.27 -12.68
CA ASP A 200 12.98 -10.34 -13.13
C ASP A 200 13.35 -8.87 -12.80
N GLY A 201 12.82 -7.92 -13.57
CA GLY A 201 13.12 -6.48 -13.47
C GLY A 201 12.72 -5.84 -12.14
N HIS A 202 11.87 -6.53 -11.37
CA HIS A 202 11.47 -6.17 -10.02
C HIS A 202 11.86 -7.23 -8.98
N GLY A 203 12.60 -8.28 -9.37
CA GLY A 203 13.19 -9.27 -8.49
C GLY A 203 14.51 -8.80 -7.88
N LEU A 204 15.39 -9.73 -7.51
CA LEU A 204 16.71 -9.42 -6.93
C LEU A 204 17.59 -8.60 -7.89
N ALA A 205 17.57 -8.91 -9.18
CA ALA A 205 18.25 -8.12 -10.21
C ALA A 205 17.72 -6.68 -10.28
N GLY A 206 16.40 -6.50 -10.15
CA GLY A 206 15.76 -5.18 -10.02
C GLY A 206 16.20 -4.42 -8.78
N LEU A 207 16.27 -5.09 -7.63
CA LEU A 207 16.72 -4.50 -6.37
C LEU A 207 18.17 -4.01 -6.45
N THR A 208 19.05 -4.83 -7.00
CA THR A 208 20.47 -4.48 -7.17
C THR A 208 20.65 -3.34 -8.17
N LEU A 209 19.88 -3.33 -9.26
CA LEU A 209 19.82 -2.19 -10.19
C LEU A 209 19.37 -0.91 -9.47
N TYR A 210 18.33 -0.99 -8.64
CA TYR A 210 17.83 0.16 -7.90
C TYR A 210 18.86 0.72 -6.91
N LEU A 211 19.53 -0.15 -6.15
CA LEU A 211 20.60 0.27 -5.25
C LEU A 211 21.79 0.88 -6.01
N ALA A 212 22.12 0.36 -7.19
CA ALA A 212 23.14 0.94 -8.06
C ALA A 212 22.75 2.35 -8.54
N LEU A 213 21.48 2.57 -8.91
CA LEU A 213 20.98 3.90 -9.26
C LEU A 213 21.11 4.89 -8.11
N LEU A 214 20.78 4.47 -6.89
CA LEU A 214 20.85 5.33 -5.71
C LEU A 214 22.28 5.71 -5.35
N THR A 215 23.20 4.75 -5.35
CA THR A 215 24.63 4.99 -5.08
C THR A 215 25.28 5.87 -6.15
N ALA A 216 24.97 5.64 -7.43
CA ALA A 216 25.42 6.50 -8.52
C ALA A 216 24.86 7.93 -8.40
N GLY A 217 23.57 8.07 -8.08
CA GLY A 217 22.92 9.36 -7.86
C GLY A 217 23.50 10.13 -6.68
N TRP A 218 23.77 9.44 -5.56
CA TRP A 218 24.41 10.03 -4.38
C TRP A 218 25.83 10.53 -4.70
N GLN A 219 26.64 9.70 -5.35
CA GLN A 219 28.01 10.04 -5.72
C GLN A 219 28.05 11.28 -6.63
N TRP A 220 27.17 11.32 -7.64
CA TRP A 220 27.05 12.45 -8.54
C TRP A 220 26.63 13.73 -7.80
N SER A 221 25.67 13.62 -6.87
CA SER A 221 25.25 14.76 -6.03
C SER A 221 26.35 15.26 -5.09
N SER A 222 27.25 14.40 -4.63
CA SER A 222 28.40 14.79 -3.79
C SER A 222 29.58 15.38 -4.59
N GLY A 223 29.42 15.56 -5.91
CA GLY A 223 30.48 16.08 -6.79
C GLY A 223 31.60 15.08 -7.09
N GLY A 224 31.41 13.81 -6.75
CA GLY A 224 32.39 12.75 -7.02
C GLY A 224 32.27 12.22 -8.44
N SER A 225 33.38 11.76 -9.03
CA SER A 225 33.35 11.10 -10.33
C SER A 225 32.75 9.69 -10.21
N LEU A 226 32.01 9.27 -11.25
CA LEU A 226 31.48 7.90 -11.33
C LEU A 226 32.64 6.92 -11.55
N THR A 227 33.03 6.24 -10.47
CA THR A 227 34.05 5.19 -10.53
C THR A 227 33.56 4.00 -11.38
N ARG A 228 34.49 3.25 -11.98
CA ARG A 228 34.19 2.03 -12.76
C ARG A 228 33.31 1.04 -12.00
N TRP A 229 33.43 0.97 -10.67
CA TRP A 229 32.60 0.13 -9.81
C TRP A 229 31.11 0.51 -9.85
N HIS A 230 30.78 1.81 -9.85
CA HIS A 230 29.39 2.29 -9.94
C HIS A 230 28.79 1.95 -11.31
N LEU A 231 29.56 2.16 -12.38
CA LEU A 231 29.14 1.80 -13.74
C LEU A 231 28.95 0.28 -13.88
N ALA A 232 29.84 -0.53 -13.30
CA ALA A 232 29.71 -1.98 -13.30
C ALA A 232 28.48 -2.45 -12.50
N SER A 233 28.22 -1.85 -11.34
CA SER A 233 27.04 -2.17 -10.53
C SER A 233 25.71 -1.81 -11.19
N LEU A 234 25.70 -0.87 -12.14
CA LEU A 234 24.52 -0.53 -12.94
C LEU A 234 24.37 -1.46 -14.15
N ALA A 235 25.48 -1.69 -14.87
CA ALA A 235 25.48 -2.45 -16.11
C ALA A 235 25.23 -3.96 -15.90
N LEU A 236 25.79 -4.56 -14.84
CA LEU A 236 25.66 -5.99 -14.56
C LEU A 236 24.22 -6.45 -14.32
N PRO A 237 23.45 -5.86 -13.38
CA PRO A 237 22.07 -6.28 -13.14
C PRO A 237 21.15 -5.94 -14.32
N LEU A 238 21.39 -4.80 -14.99
CA LEU A 238 20.66 -4.46 -16.21
C LEU A 238 20.90 -5.51 -17.30
N ALA A 239 22.16 -5.89 -17.55
CA ALA A 239 22.48 -6.93 -18.52
C ALA A 239 21.87 -8.29 -18.12
N ALA A 240 21.86 -8.65 -16.83
CA ALA A 240 21.23 -9.86 -16.35
C ALA A 240 19.72 -9.91 -16.66
N ILE A 241 19.01 -8.79 -16.41
CA ILE A 241 17.58 -8.66 -16.75
C ILE A 241 17.37 -8.79 -18.26
N LEU A 242 18.16 -8.07 -19.07
CA LEU A 242 18.03 -8.09 -20.53
C LEU A 242 18.32 -9.48 -21.11
N ILE A 243 19.36 -10.18 -20.62
CA ILE A 243 19.72 -11.53 -21.07
C ILE A 243 18.63 -12.54 -20.70
N TRP A 244 18.08 -12.43 -19.49
CA TRP A 244 17.00 -13.31 -19.05
C TRP A 244 15.73 -13.11 -19.89
N LYS A 245 15.32 -11.85 -20.10
CA LYS A 245 14.19 -11.50 -20.96
C LYS A 245 14.40 -11.95 -22.39
N TRP A 246 15.60 -11.72 -22.93
CA TRP A 246 15.99 -12.23 -24.23
C TRP A 246 15.73 -13.72 -24.29
N ARG A 247 16.27 -14.53 -23.37
CA ARG A 247 16.10 -16.01 -23.38
C ARG A 247 14.66 -16.49 -23.27
N ARG A 248 13.78 -15.77 -22.56
CA ARG A 248 12.38 -16.19 -22.32
C ARG A 248 11.44 -15.78 -23.46
N LEU A 249 11.79 -14.78 -24.25
CA LEU A 249 10.95 -14.27 -25.34
C LEU A 249 11.14 -15.08 -26.63
N GLU A 250 10.13 -15.85 -27.00
CA GLU A 250 10.06 -16.58 -28.27
C GLU A 250 9.49 -15.68 -29.37
N ALA A 251 10.34 -14.79 -29.91
CA ALA A 251 9.99 -13.86 -30.98
C ALA A 251 11.08 -13.80 -32.06
N PRO A 252 10.74 -13.41 -33.30
CA PRO A 252 11.75 -13.15 -34.34
C PRO A 252 12.77 -12.11 -33.89
N LEU A 253 14.01 -12.21 -34.39
CA LEU A 253 15.19 -11.45 -33.89
C LEU A 253 14.95 -9.93 -33.79
N GLY A 254 14.25 -9.33 -34.76
CA GLY A 254 13.95 -7.90 -34.76
C GLY A 254 12.97 -7.47 -33.67
N GLU A 255 11.89 -8.24 -33.49
CA GLU A 255 10.88 -7.99 -32.45
C GLU A 255 11.47 -8.20 -31.05
N ARG A 256 12.28 -9.26 -30.89
CA ARG A 256 12.94 -9.58 -29.63
C ARG A 256 13.89 -8.47 -29.16
N LEU A 257 14.66 -7.87 -30.07
CA LEU A 257 15.54 -6.74 -29.75
C LEU A 257 14.76 -5.52 -29.29
N LEU A 258 13.69 -5.19 -30.01
CA LEU A 258 12.87 -4.02 -29.72
C LEU A 258 12.15 -4.16 -28.37
N VAL A 259 11.53 -5.32 -28.11
CA VAL A 259 10.82 -5.58 -26.84
C VAL A 259 11.79 -5.53 -25.66
N VAL A 260 12.92 -6.23 -25.73
CA VAL A 260 13.91 -6.26 -24.64
C VAL A 260 14.49 -4.87 -24.37
N ALA A 261 14.72 -4.07 -25.42
CA ALA A 261 15.20 -2.69 -25.27
C ALA A 261 14.16 -1.77 -24.61
N ILE A 262 12.90 -1.82 -25.06
CA ILE A 262 11.80 -1.02 -24.48
C ILE A 262 11.57 -1.40 -23.03
N GLU A 263 11.44 -2.70 -22.73
CA GLU A 263 11.19 -3.15 -21.36
C GLU A 263 12.38 -2.88 -20.42
N GLY A 264 13.61 -2.93 -20.93
CA GLY A 264 14.80 -2.53 -20.18
C GLY A 264 14.79 -1.05 -19.82
N PHE A 265 14.47 -0.20 -20.79
CA PHE A 265 14.30 1.23 -20.58
C PHE A 265 13.15 1.53 -19.62
N GLU A 266 12.01 0.86 -19.79
CA GLU A 266 10.86 0.97 -18.89
C GLU A 266 11.24 0.59 -17.45
N THR A 267 11.98 -0.51 -17.26
CA THR A 267 12.43 -0.93 -15.92
C THR A 267 13.27 0.17 -15.25
N PHE A 268 14.24 0.74 -15.97
CA PHE A 268 15.05 1.84 -15.47
C PHE A 268 14.21 3.08 -15.16
N MET A 269 13.37 3.51 -16.09
CA MET A 269 12.53 4.70 -15.95
C MET A 269 11.53 4.57 -14.82
N ASN A 270 10.94 3.39 -14.62
CA ASN A 270 10.01 3.14 -13.52
C ASN A 270 10.67 3.27 -12.15
N TYR A 271 11.95 2.89 -11.99
CA TYR A 271 12.67 3.14 -10.74
C TYR A 271 12.92 4.63 -10.48
N VAL A 272 13.31 5.38 -11.51
CA VAL A 272 13.55 6.83 -11.39
C VAL A 272 12.23 7.57 -11.14
N SER A 273 11.22 7.36 -11.99
CA SER A 273 9.92 8.01 -11.93
C SER A 273 9.21 7.76 -10.60
N ASN A 274 9.18 6.50 -10.14
CA ASN A 274 8.50 6.17 -8.88
C ASN A 274 9.19 6.79 -7.67
N THR A 275 10.52 6.88 -7.66
CA THR A 275 11.25 7.54 -6.56
C THR A 275 10.97 9.03 -6.55
N LEU A 276 10.97 9.68 -7.72
CA LEU A 276 10.64 11.11 -7.85
C LEU A 276 9.17 11.41 -7.53
N SER A 277 8.26 10.43 -7.68
CA SER A 277 6.85 10.59 -7.31
C SER A 277 6.66 10.94 -5.82
N PHE A 278 7.53 10.42 -4.94
CA PHE A 278 7.47 10.71 -3.50
C PHE A 278 7.84 12.15 -3.14
N LEU A 279 8.47 12.91 -4.05
CA LEU A 279 8.68 14.35 -3.84
C LEU A 279 7.37 15.12 -3.66
N ARG A 280 6.26 14.55 -4.15
CA ARG A 280 4.92 15.07 -3.96
C ARG A 280 4.51 15.14 -2.48
N VAL A 281 5.00 14.23 -1.65
CA VAL A 281 4.74 14.21 -0.20
C VAL A 281 5.22 15.53 0.42
N ALA A 282 6.45 15.96 0.08
CA ALA A 282 6.98 17.25 0.51
C ALA A 282 6.20 18.43 -0.08
N ALA A 283 5.83 18.37 -1.37
CA ALA A 283 5.08 19.46 -2.02
C ALA A 283 3.74 19.74 -1.33
N PHE A 284 3.00 18.70 -0.92
CA PHE A 284 1.75 18.88 -0.17
C PHE A 284 1.97 19.41 1.24
N GLY A 285 3.01 18.95 1.94
CA GLY A 285 3.37 19.52 3.24
C GLY A 285 3.68 21.03 3.14
N LEU A 286 4.40 21.46 2.11
CA LEU A 286 4.66 22.89 1.86
C LEU A 286 3.37 23.65 1.53
N ASN A 287 2.51 23.07 0.70
CA ASN A 287 1.25 23.68 0.31
C ASN A 287 0.33 23.89 1.51
N HIS A 288 0.30 22.94 2.44
CA HIS A 288 -0.50 23.03 3.66
C HIS A 288 -0.13 24.27 4.47
N VAL A 289 1.17 24.42 4.75
CA VAL A 289 1.67 25.57 5.52
C VAL A 289 1.46 26.87 4.75
N ALA A 290 1.73 26.89 3.44
CA ALA A 290 1.53 28.08 2.60
C ALA A 290 0.06 28.54 2.58
N LEU A 291 -0.89 27.60 2.50
CA LEU A 291 -2.32 27.88 2.51
C LEU A 291 -2.76 28.42 3.89
N ALA A 292 -2.24 27.85 4.98
CA ALA A 292 -2.50 28.35 6.33
C ALA A 292 -2.00 29.79 6.51
N LEU A 293 -0.77 30.10 6.08
CA LEU A 293 -0.23 31.46 6.10
C LEU A 293 -1.06 32.43 5.24
N ALA A 294 -1.54 31.99 4.07
CA ALA A 294 -2.39 32.82 3.21
C ALA A 294 -3.75 33.14 3.88
N VAL A 295 -4.35 32.17 4.58
CA VAL A 295 -5.59 32.40 5.36
C VAL A 295 -5.34 33.42 6.46
N PHE A 296 -4.22 33.33 7.18
CA PHE A 296 -3.88 34.31 8.22
C PHE A 296 -3.60 35.70 7.65
N ALA A 297 -2.84 35.79 6.56
CA ALA A 297 -2.57 37.07 5.89
C ALA A 297 -3.88 37.75 5.43
N LEU A 298 -4.84 36.99 4.91
CA LEU A 298 -6.17 37.52 4.58
C LEU A 298 -6.94 37.97 5.82
N ALA A 299 -6.91 37.18 6.89
CA ALA A 299 -7.62 37.49 8.13
C ALA A 299 -7.07 38.75 8.82
N GLU A 300 -5.77 39.04 8.73
CA GLU A 300 -5.16 40.26 9.28
C GLU A 300 -5.63 41.54 8.60
N THR A 301 -6.02 41.47 7.32
CA THR A 301 -6.57 42.64 6.59
C THR A 301 -8.02 42.98 6.99
N MET A 302 -8.69 42.11 7.74
CA MET A 302 -10.10 42.25 8.14
C MET A 302 -10.23 42.93 9.51
N GLN A 303 -11.39 43.55 9.77
CA GLN A 303 -11.75 44.05 11.11
C GLN A 303 -11.92 42.89 12.11
N THR A 304 -12.00 43.19 13.43
CA THR A 304 -12.02 42.20 14.52
C THR A 304 -13.03 41.07 14.32
N THR A 305 -14.28 41.37 13.93
CA THR A 305 -15.30 40.34 13.67
C THR A 305 -15.02 39.54 12.41
N GLY A 306 -14.52 40.19 11.34
CA GLY A 306 -14.18 39.53 10.08
C GLY A 306 -12.96 38.62 10.19
N HIS A 307 -12.00 38.97 11.07
CA HIS A 307 -10.81 38.18 11.35
C HIS A 307 -11.17 36.78 11.85
N TRP A 308 -11.92 36.69 12.95
CA TRP A 308 -12.30 35.40 13.53
C TRP A 308 -13.14 34.54 12.59
N ILE A 309 -14.05 35.15 11.83
CA ILE A 309 -14.84 34.42 10.83
C ILE A 309 -13.94 33.83 9.75
N THR A 310 -12.99 34.61 9.24
CA THR A 310 -12.06 34.20 8.19
C THR A 310 -11.14 33.08 8.68
N VAL A 311 -10.62 33.19 9.90
CA VAL A 311 -9.78 32.16 10.51
C VAL A 311 -10.54 30.86 10.69
N ILE A 312 -11.77 30.88 11.24
CA ILE A 312 -12.55 29.66 11.45
C ILE A 312 -12.92 29.00 10.11
N LEU A 313 -13.43 29.80 9.16
CA LEU A 313 -13.84 29.31 7.84
C LEU A 313 -12.63 28.76 7.06
N GLY A 314 -11.51 29.48 7.08
CA GLY A 314 -10.28 29.08 6.39
C GLY A 314 -9.67 27.81 6.98
N ASN A 315 -9.60 27.70 8.30
CA ASN A 315 -9.13 26.46 8.94
C ASN A 315 -10.06 25.27 8.67
N LEU A 316 -11.39 25.48 8.66
CA LEU A 316 -12.34 24.44 8.28
C LEU A 316 -12.15 24.00 6.82
N PHE A 317 -11.90 24.97 5.92
CA PHE A 317 -11.62 24.71 4.52
C PHE A 317 -10.34 23.88 4.34
N ILE A 318 -9.26 24.25 5.04
CA ILE A 318 -8.00 23.51 5.03
C ILE A 318 -8.22 22.07 5.51
N VAL A 319 -8.83 21.87 6.69
CA VAL A 319 -9.08 20.54 7.25
C VAL A 319 -9.88 19.65 6.30
N LEU A 320 -10.94 20.18 5.69
CA LEU A 320 -11.84 19.39 4.84
C LEU A 320 -11.25 19.13 3.45
N MET A 321 -10.83 20.18 2.76
CA MET A 321 -10.38 20.10 1.37
C MET A 321 -9.00 19.47 1.28
N GLU A 322 -8.04 19.97 2.05
CA GLU A 322 -6.68 19.46 2.01
C GLU A 322 -6.58 18.08 2.63
N GLY A 323 -7.31 17.82 3.73
CA GLY A 323 -7.41 16.48 4.29
C GLY A 323 -7.89 15.45 3.26
N ALA A 324 -8.92 15.78 2.48
CA ALA A 324 -9.40 14.90 1.40
C ALA A 324 -8.38 14.72 0.27
N ILE A 325 -7.72 15.81 -0.17
CA ILE A 325 -6.67 15.76 -1.20
C ILE A 325 -5.52 14.88 -0.75
N VAL A 326 -5.04 15.05 0.49
CA VAL A 326 -3.94 14.26 1.05
C VAL A 326 -4.30 12.77 1.08
N VAL A 327 -5.52 12.40 1.54
CA VAL A 327 -5.95 10.99 1.51
C VAL A 327 -5.87 10.40 0.10
N ILE A 328 -6.39 11.11 -0.91
CA ILE A 328 -6.37 10.64 -2.30
C ILE A 328 -4.93 10.44 -2.78
N GLN A 329 -4.03 11.35 -2.41
CA GLN A 329 -2.63 11.31 -2.87
C GLN A 329 -1.82 10.22 -2.18
N VAL A 330 -2.07 9.97 -0.89
CA VAL A 330 -1.48 8.83 -0.18
C VAL A 330 -1.94 7.53 -0.82
N LEU A 331 -3.25 7.36 -1.06
CA LEU A 331 -3.78 6.15 -1.72
C LEU A 331 -3.18 5.94 -3.12
N ARG A 332 -2.97 7.03 -3.87
CA ARG A 332 -2.28 6.95 -5.16
C ARG A 332 -0.87 6.39 -4.99
N LEU A 333 -0.07 6.95 -4.07
CA LEU A 333 1.30 6.49 -3.82
C LEU A 333 1.33 5.00 -3.43
N GLU A 334 0.42 4.60 -2.54
CA GLU A 334 0.32 3.21 -2.08
C GLU A 334 -0.05 2.25 -3.23
N TYR A 335 -1.02 2.61 -4.06
CA TYR A 335 -1.53 1.73 -5.13
C TYR A 335 -0.59 1.69 -6.35
N TYR A 336 -0.15 2.84 -6.84
CA TYR A 336 0.63 2.94 -8.07
C TYR A 336 2.11 2.67 -7.86
N GLU A 337 2.69 3.05 -6.73
CA GLU A 337 4.11 2.86 -6.47
C GLU A 337 4.37 1.61 -5.60
N GLY A 338 3.44 1.25 -4.71
CA GLY A 338 3.54 0.08 -3.82
C GLY A 338 2.89 -1.17 -4.41
N PHE A 339 1.56 -1.21 -4.46
CA PHE A 339 0.80 -2.43 -4.78
C PHE A 339 1.09 -2.94 -6.19
N SER A 340 1.23 -2.05 -7.16
CA SER A 340 1.62 -2.41 -8.54
C SER A 340 2.90 -3.26 -8.63
N ARG A 341 3.79 -3.21 -7.61
CA ARG A 341 5.06 -3.95 -7.61
C ARG A 341 4.95 -5.36 -7.06
N PHE A 342 4.22 -5.56 -5.98
CA PHE A 342 4.23 -6.82 -5.22
C PHE A 342 2.87 -7.50 -5.11
N PHE A 343 1.78 -6.78 -5.41
CA PHE A 343 0.41 -7.25 -5.24
C PHE A 343 -0.26 -7.50 -6.60
N ARG A 344 -0.57 -8.76 -6.90
CA ARG A 344 -1.21 -9.18 -8.15
C ARG A 344 -2.73 -8.98 -8.13
N GLY A 345 -3.36 -9.18 -6.97
CA GLY A 345 -4.75 -8.76 -6.72
C GLY A 345 -5.86 -9.54 -7.42
N ASP A 346 -5.55 -10.62 -8.13
CA ASP A 346 -6.51 -11.48 -8.86
C ASP A 346 -6.89 -12.77 -8.11
N GLY A 347 -6.77 -12.76 -6.78
CA GLY A 347 -7.20 -13.87 -5.92
C GLY A 347 -8.72 -14.03 -5.83
N ARG A 348 -9.16 -15.18 -5.34
CA ARG A 348 -10.59 -15.49 -5.15
C ARG A 348 -11.01 -15.23 -3.69
N PRO A 349 -12.13 -14.53 -3.41
CA PRO A 349 -12.58 -14.33 -2.05
C PRO A 349 -13.13 -15.63 -1.44
N PHE A 350 -12.84 -15.88 -0.17
CA PHE A 350 -13.50 -16.95 0.57
C PHE A 350 -14.96 -16.61 0.86
N GLN A 351 -15.87 -17.22 0.10
CA GLN A 351 -17.30 -17.18 0.35
C GLN A 351 -17.74 -18.49 1.05
N PRO A 352 -18.09 -18.44 2.34
CA PRO A 352 -18.62 -19.61 3.03
C PRO A 352 -20.03 -19.92 2.49
N LEU A 353 -20.37 -21.21 2.42
CA LEU A 353 -21.71 -21.63 2.08
C LEU A 353 -22.64 -21.18 3.22
N ARG A 354 -23.58 -20.29 2.92
CA ARG A 354 -24.67 -19.94 3.82
C ARG A 354 -25.93 -20.57 3.28
N LEU A 355 -26.50 -21.50 4.02
CA LEU A 355 -27.83 -22.01 3.74
C LEU A 355 -28.83 -20.97 4.29
N THR A 356 -29.30 -20.06 3.43
CA THR A 356 -30.51 -19.31 3.72
C THR A 356 -31.67 -20.28 3.59
N LEU A 357 -32.23 -20.68 4.73
CA LEU A 357 -33.49 -21.42 4.78
C LEU A 357 -34.59 -20.45 4.33
N ASP A 358 -34.90 -20.43 3.04
CA ASP A 358 -36.09 -19.74 2.52
C ASP A 358 -37.33 -20.49 3.03
N GLY A 359 -37.82 -20.08 4.20
CA GLY A 359 -38.93 -20.77 4.86
C GLY A 359 -39.26 -20.27 6.26
N GLY A 360 -39.35 -18.96 6.45
CA GLY A 360 -39.85 -18.37 7.70
C GLY A 360 -39.65 -16.85 7.76
N ARG A 361 -40.56 -16.10 7.13
CA ARG A 361 -40.65 -14.62 7.28
C ARG A 361 -41.13 -14.25 8.69
N PRO A 362 -41.03 -12.97 9.09
CA PRO A 362 -39.92 -12.01 8.97
C PRO A 362 -39.27 -11.69 10.34
#